data_AF-A7NKH4-F1
#
_entry.id   AF-A7NKH4-F1
#
_cell.length_a   1.000
_cell.length_b   1.000
_cell.length_c   1.000
_cell.angle_alpha   90.00
_cell.angle_beta   90.00
_cell.angle_gamma   90.00
#
_symmetry.space_group_name_H-M   'P 1'
#
loop_
_entity.id
_entity.type
_entity.pdbx_description
1 polymer ?
#
loop_
_entity_poly.entity_id
_entity_poly.type
_entity_poly.pdbx_seq_one_letter_code
_entity_poly.pdbx_strand_id
1 'polypeptide(L)'
;MITPPQAPGHAWGLTWSPDSRALHFLLRPGDLYDDPASSLGVWRLDVVSDAVEQVTASAPAEAILRTDGQWLVMQHMEENRATVVNLATGATESVDLPTQAIVVG
;
A
#
# COMPACT_ATOMS: atom_id res chain seq x y z
N MET A 1 -16.98 -13.13 -5.25
CA MET A 1 -16.45 -11.89 -5.87
C MET A 1 -16.06 -11.00 -4.70
N ILE A 2 -14.78 -10.66 -4.56
CA ILE A 2 -14.30 -9.78 -3.48
C ILE A 2 -14.60 -8.34 -3.92
N THR A 3 -15.41 -7.62 -3.15
CA THR A 3 -15.75 -6.22 -3.42
C THR A 3 -14.79 -5.33 -2.62
N PRO A 4 -14.23 -4.27 -3.22
CA PRO A 4 -13.38 -3.32 -2.51
C PRO A 4 -14.13 -2.72 -1.31
N PRO A 5 -13.42 -2.47 -0.19
CA PRO A 5 -14.03 -2.03 1.05
C PRO A 5 -14.66 -0.62 0.95
N GLN A 6 -14.32 0.15 -0.08
CA GLN A 6 -14.87 1.49 -0.34
C GLN A 6 -15.21 1.65 -1.84
N ALA A 7 -16.32 1.05 -2.26
CA ALA A 7 -16.82 1.19 -3.64
C ALA A 7 -17.47 2.58 -3.88
N PRO A 8 -17.30 3.19 -5.06
CA PRO A 8 -16.50 2.72 -6.19
C PRO A 8 -14.99 2.90 -5.96
N GLY A 9 -14.22 1.86 -6.22
CA GLY A 9 -12.76 1.88 -6.11
C GLY A 9 -12.12 0.61 -6.65
N HIS A 10 -10.80 0.64 -6.82
CA HIS A 10 -10.02 -0.47 -7.35
C HIS A 10 -8.66 -0.60 -6.65
N ALA A 11 -8.12 -1.81 -6.64
CA ALA A 11 -6.78 -2.10 -6.10
C ALA A 11 -5.69 -1.72 -7.11
N TRP A 12 -4.59 -1.16 -6.62
CA TRP A 12 -3.42 -0.77 -7.40
C TRP A 12 -2.12 -1.09 -6.65
N GLY A 13 -1.01 -1.28 -7.38
CA GLY A 13 0.33 -1.38 -6.80
C GLY A 13 0.44 -2.46 -5.73
N LEU A 14 0.22 -3.72 -6.11
CA LEU A 14 0.09 -4.83 -5.15
C LEU A 14 1.45 -5.42 -4.77
N THR A 15 1.56 -5.89 -3.53
CA THR A 15 2.71 -6.69 -3.06
C THR A 15 2.26 -7.81 -2.12
N TRP A 16 2.93 -8.95 -2.21
CA TRP A 16 2.66 -10.09 -1.33
C TRP A 16 3.45 -9.97 -0.04
N SER A 17 2.86 -10.42 1.08
CA SER A 17 3.64 -10.72 2.27
C SER A 17 4.60 -11.90 2.00
N PRO A 18 5.77 -11.94 2.66
CA PRO A 18 6.74 -13.02 2.43
C PRO A 18 6.23 -14.42 2.77
N ASP A 19 5.27 -14.52 3.70
CA ASP A 19 4.60 -15.78 4.07
C ASP A 19 3.47 -16.20 3.10
N SER A 20 3.25 -15.44 2.02
CA SER A 20 2.20 -15.66 1.01
C SER A 20 0.76 -15.67 1.56
N ARG A 21 0.55 -15.12 2.77
CA ARG A 21 -0.75 -15.13 3.43
C ARG A 21 -1.56 -13.84 3.20
N ALA A 22 -0.88 -12.74 2.93
CA ALA A 22 -1.52 -11.45 2.80
C ALA A 22 -1.08 -10.73 1.52
N LEU A 23 -2.02 -9.99 0.94
CA LEU A 23 -1.77 -9.12 -0.19
C LEU A 23 -2.03 -7.68 0.25
N HIS A 24 -1.02 -6.83 0.08
CA HIS A 24 -1.09 -5.40 0.37
C HIS A 24 -1.28 -4.64 -0.94
N PHE A 25 -2.14 -3.62 -0.94
CA PHE A 25 -2.45 -2.84 -2.12
C PHE A 25 -2.87 -1.42 -1.76
N LEU A 26 -2.61 -0.48 -2.66
CA LEU A 26 -3.22 0.84 -2.62
C LEU A 26 -4.66 0.72 -3.09
N LEU A 27 -5.60 1.32 -2.36
CA LEU A 27 -6.96 1.50 -2.84
C LEU A 27 -7.08 2.88 -3.47
N ARG A 28 -7.61 2.95 -4.69
CA ARG A 28 -7.90 4.18 -5.41
C ARG A 28 -9.42 4.31 -5.63
N PRO A 29 -9.99 5.52 -5.58
CA PRO A 29 -11.39 5.72 -5.92
C PRO A 29 -11.60 5.59 -7.43
N GLY A 30 -12.84 5.28 -7.84
CA GLY A 30 -13.20 5.24 -9.26
C GLY A 30 -12.73 3.99 -10.00
N ASP A 31 -12.69 4.09 -11.32
CA ASP A 31 -12.38 2.98 -12.23
C ASP A 31 -10.87 2.84 -12.45
N LEU A 32 -10.43 1.65 -12.86
CA LEU A 32 -9.01 1.31 -13.05
C LEU A 32 -8.27 2.23 -14.06
N TYR A 33 -9.01 2.88 -14.95
CA TYR A 33 -8.47 3.73 -16.01
C TYR A 33 -8.54 5.22 -15.68
N ASP A 34 -9.07 5.60 -14.52
CA ASP A 34 -9.09 6.99 -14.07
C ASP A 34 -7.67 7.44 -13.71
N ASP A 35 -7.37 8.71 -14.02
CA ASP A 35 -6.10 9.34 -13.64
C ASP A 35 -6.00 9.42 -12.11
N PRO A 36 -4.92 8.93 -11.48
CA PRO A 36 -4.88 8.79 -10.03
C PRO A 36 -4.74 10.15 -9.34
N ALA A 37 -5.86 10.77 -9.01
CA ALA A 37 -5.88 12.03 -8.26
C ALA A 37 -5.70 11.84 -6.74
N SER A 38 -5.99 10.64 -6.20
CA SER A 38 -5.94 10.38 -4.75
C SER A 38 -5.83 8.89 -4.42
N SER A 39 -5.53 8.59 -3.15
CA SER A 39 -5.59 7.25 -2.57
C SER A 39 -6.56 7.21 -1.38
N LEU A 40 -7.23 6.07 -1.23
CA LEU A 40 -8.05 5.70 -0.07
C LEU A 40 -7.23 4.90 0.96
N GLY A 41 -5.90 5.00 0.89
CA GLY A 41 -4.96 4.35 1.80
C GLY A 41 -4.43 3.02 1.29
N VAL A 42 -3.63 2.37 2.13
CA VAL A 42 -3.16 0.99 1.91
C VAL A 42 -4.02 0.03 2.70
N TRP A 43 -4.36 -1.06 2.04
CA TRP A 43 -5.20 -2.12 2.54
C TRP A 43 -4.49 -3.47 2.47
N ARG A 44 -4.89 -4.36 3.36
CA ARG A 44 -4.39 -5.73 3.47
C ARG A 44 -5.56 -6.69 3.31
N LEU A 45 -5.41 -7.65 2.42
CA LEU A 45 -6.29 -8.82 2.27
C LEU A 45 -5.56 -10.04 2.83
N ASP A 46 -6.10 -10.68 3.88
CA ASP A 46 -5.68 -12.02 4.30
C ASP A 46 -6.40 -13.06 3.43
N VAL A 47 -5.65 -13.84 2.65
CA VAL A 47 -6.22 -14.74 1.63
C VAL A 47 -6.79 -16.04 2.20
N VAL A 48 -6.54 -16.32 3.48
CA VAL A 48 -7.06 -17.51 4.15
C VAL A 48 -8.44 -17.23 4.75
N SER A 49 -8.61 -16.03 5.30
CA SER A 49 -9.82 -15.60 6.00
C SER A 49 -10.73 -14.68 5.17
N ASP A 50 -10.27 -14.24 4.00
CA ASP A 50 -10.88 -13.19 3.18
C ASP A 50 -11.07 -11.84 3.93
N ALA A 51 -10.37 -11.66 5.06
CA ALA A 51 -10.46 -10.43 5.83
C ALA A 51 -9.73 -9.29 5.12
N VAL A 52 -10.39 -8.14 5.02
CA VAL A 52 -9.85 -6.91 4.42
C VAL A 52 -9.77 -5.84 5.49
N GLU A 53 -8.58 -5.31 5.75
CA GLU A 53 -8.32 -4.30 6.76
C GLU A 53 -7.48 -3.15 6.21
N GLN A 54 -7.68 -1.96 6.75
CA GLN A 54 -6.90 -0.78 6.37
C GLN A 54 -5.62 -0.75 7.20
N VAL A 55 -4.47 -0.69 6.53
CA VAL A 55 -3.15 -0.58 7.16
C VAL A 55 -2.84 0.87 7.51
N THR A 56 -3.13 1.78 6.58
CA THR A 56 -3.03 3.23 6.80
C THR A 56 -3.99 3.96 5.88
N ALA A 57 -4.58 5.05 6.37
CA ALA A 57 -5.39 5.96 5.55
C ALA A 57 -4.53 6.99 4.79
N SER A 58 -3.28 7.18 5.20
CA SER A 58 -2.36 8.13 4.56
C SER A 58 -1.44 7.40 3.60
N ALA A 59 -1.72 7.56 2.31
CA ALA A 59 -0.89 7.06 1.22
C ALA A 59 -0.94 8.04 0.05
N PRO A 60 0.16 8.18 -0.71
CA PRO A 60 0.13 8.94 -1.96
C PRO A 60 -0.75 8.22 -3.00
N ALA A 61 -1.22 8.95 -4.01
CA ALA A 61 -1.97 8.36 -5.11
C ALA A 61 -1.14 7.30 -5.85
N GLU A 62 0.17 7.54 -5.98
CA GLU A 62 1.15 6.68 -6.63
C GLU A 62 2.28 6.30 -5.67
N ALA A 63 2.37 5.01 -5.35
CA ALA A 63 3.51 4.45 -4.64
C ALA A 63 3.82 3.02 -5.07
N ILE A 64 5.08 2.65 -4.92
CA ILE A 64 5.53 1.25 -4.97
C ILE A 64 5.47 0.69 -3.56
N LEU A 65 4.76 -0.42 -3.39
CA LEU A 65 4.66 -1.13 -2.12
C LEU A 65 5.69 -2.25 -2.02
N ARG A 66 6.35 -2.35 -0.86
CA ARG A 66 7.24 -3.47 -0.50
C ARG A 66 7.03 -3.84 0.96
N THR A 67 7.16 -5.11 1.31
CA THR A 67 7.04 -5.55 2.70
C THR A 67 7.96 -6.72 3.02
N ASP A 68 8.50 -6.72 4.24
CA ASP A 68 9.23 -7.84 4.83
C ASP A 68 8.38 -8.65 5.84
N GLY A 69 7.08 -8.35 5.92
CA GLY A 69 6.14 -8.96 6.87
C GLY A 69 6.09 -8.29 8.25
N GLN A 70 7.07 -7.46 8.61
CA GLN A 70 7.04 -6.63 9.82
C GLN A 70 6.76 -5.17 9.47
N TRP A 71 7.32 -4.71 8.36
CA TRP A 71 7.22 -3.36 7.85
C TRP A 71 6.64 -3.37 6.43
N LEU A 72 5.91 -2.30 6.12
CA LEU A 72 5.49 -1.97 4.77
C LEU A 72 6.14 -0.64 4.39
N VAL A 73 6.83 -0.63 3.27
CA VAL A 73 7.41 0.56 2.65
C VAL A 73 6.53 1.01 1.50
N MET A 74 6.14 2.27 1.52
CA MET A 74 5.51 2.98 0.42
C MET A 74 6.55 3.95 -0.15
N GLN A 75 7.13 3.63 -1.30
CA GLN A 75 8.00 4.57 -2.01
C GLN A 75 7.13 5.50 -2.85
N HIS A 76 7.16 6.80 -2.55
CA HIS A 76 6.40 7.81 -3.27
C HIS A 76 7.01 8.01 -4.66
N MET A 77 6.20 8.01 -5.71
CA MET A 77 6.71 8.08 -7.08
C MET A 77 7.09 9.50 -7.52
N GLU A 78 6.42 10.50 -6.95
CA GLU A 78 6.61 11.92 -7.29
C GLU A 78 7.55 12.65 -6.31
N GLU A 79 7.91 11.99 -5.21
CA GLU A 79 8.74 12.55 -4.14
C GLU A 79 9.95 11.67 -3.87
N ASN A 80 11.09 12.27 -3.51
CA ASN A 80 12.25 11.53 -2.98
C ASN A 80 12.00 11.15 -1.51
N ARG A 81 10.93 10.39 -1.27
CA ARG A 81 10.47 10.02 0.06
C ARG A 81 9.87 8.63 0.06
N ALA A 82 10.05 7.93 1.18
CA ALA A 82 9.29 6.76 1.53
C ALA A 82 8.49 7.01 2.81
N THR A 83 7.37 6.32 2.91
CA THR A 83 6.66 6.16 4.19
C THR A 83 6.77 4.71 4.61
N VAL A 84 7.21 4.47 5.83
CA VAL A 84 7.33 3.14 6.42
C VAL A 84 6.28 2.96 7.50
N VAL A 85 5.61 1.81 7.47
CA VAL A 85 4.52 1.46 8.38
C VAL A 85 4.87 0.17 9.10
N ASN A 86 4.83 0.18 10.42
CA ASN A 86 4.93 -1.04 11.23
C ASN A 86 3.61 -1.80 11.13
N LEU A 87 3.63 -3.02 10.60
CA LEU A 87 2.40 -3.80 10.37
C LEU A 87 1.77 -4.32 11.66
N ALA A 88 2.52 -4.43 12.76
CA ALA A 88 1.98 -4.88 14.04
C ALA A 88 1.30 -3.76 14.82
N THR A 89 1.78 -2.51 14.70
CA THR A 89 1.32 -1.38 15.52
C THR A 89 0.61 -0.28 14.73
N GLY A 90 0.74 -0.27 13.40
CA GLY A 90 0.30 0.83 12.54
C GLY A 90 1.15 2.09 12.65
N ALA A 91 2.23 2.07 13.45
CA ALA A 91 3.12 3.23 13.59
C ALA A 91 3.74 3.58 12.23
N THR A 92 3.71 4.87 11.90
CA THR A 92 4.11 5.37 10.58
C THR A 92 5.23 6.40 10.71
N GLU A 93 6.19 6.33 9.81
CA GLU A 93 7.37 7.20 9.74
C GLU A 93 7.61 7.62 8.28
N SER A 94 8.10 8.84 8.08
CA SER A 94 8.54 9.32 6.77
C SER A 94 10.06 9.37 6.71
N VAL A 95 10.62 8.86 5.62
CA VAL A 95 12.06 8.77 5.37
C VAL A 95 12.37 9.45 4.05
N ASP A 96 13.24 10.45 4.05
CA ASP A 96 13.72 11.06 2.82
C ASP A 96 14.69 10.10 2.12
N LEU A 97 14.48 9.88 0.83
CA LEU A 97 15.31 8.99 0.01
C LEU A 97 16.39 9.82 -0.71
N PRO A 98 17.65 9.35 -0.75
CA PRO A 98 18.62 9.96 -1.65
C PRO A 98 18.18 9.81 -3.12
N THR A 99 18.59 10.74 -3.98
CA THR A 99 18.13 10.85 -5.39
C THR A 99 18.38 9.61 -6.26
N GLN A 100 19.19 8.66 -5.79
CA GLN A 100 19.49 7.38 -6.46
C GLN A 100 19.23 6.16 -5.55
N ALA A 101 18.36 6.30 -4.55
CA ALA A 101 18.01 5.19 -3.67
C ALA A 101 17.35 4.06 -4.46
N ILE A 102 17.89 2.85 -4.32
CA ILE A 102 17.17 1.63 -4.68
C ILE A 102 16.64 1.04 -3.37
N VAL A 103 15.32 1.10 -3.19
CA VAL A 103 14.65 0.40 -2.09
C VAL A 103 14.58 -1.08 -2.49
N VAL A 104 15.38 -1.91 -1.82
CA VAL A 104 15.34 -3.36 -1.94
C VAL A 104 14.68 -3.96 -0.71
N GLY A 105 13.72 -4.83 -0.98
CA GLY A 105 12.91 -5.62 -0.06
C GLY A 105 12.21 -6.68 -0.88
#